data_AF-A0A8S3FIG5-F1
#
_entry.id   AF-A0A8S3FIG5-F1
#
_cell.length_a   1.000
_cell.length_b   1.000
_cell.length_c   1.000
_cell.angle_alpha   90.00
_cell.angle_beta   90.00
_cell.angle_gamma   90.00
#
_symmetry.space_group_name_H-M   'P 1'
#
loop_
_entity.id
_entity.type
_entity.pdbx_description
1 polymer ?
#
loop_
_entity_poly.entity_id
_entity_poly.type
_entity_poly.pdbx_seq_one_letter_code
_entity_poly.pdbx_strand_id
1 'polypeptide(L)'
;MNHNDCNLRSHLGRQHNMPELMYNSQRQQLIPKPSQIKPEKKRELHEAAIDCIITDGRSFNDFRRPGMDKFLNVIDKDNVKYLAS
;
A
#
# COMPACT_ATOMS: atom_id res chain seq x y z
N MET A 1 29.88 16.85 12.55
CA MET A 1 28.44 16.45 12.59
C MET A 1 28.35 15.15 13.38
N ASN A 2 27.71 15.19 14.55
CA ASN A 2 27.65 14.05 15.48
C ASN A 2 26.65 13.01 14.96
N HIS A 3 27.11 11.77 14.76
CA HIS A 3 26.32 10.66 14.22
C HIS A 3 25.09 10.30 15.09
N ASN A 4 25.09 10.65 16.38
CA ASN A 4 24.04 10.28 17.33
C ASN A 4 22.71 11.01 17.10
N ASP A 5 22.75 12.22 16.53
CA ASP A 5 21.55 13.04 16.34
C ASP A 5 20.62 12.46 15.26
N CYS A 6 21.19 11.79 14.25
CA CYS A 6 20.42 11.20 13.15
C CYS A 6 19.58 10.01 13.61
N ASN A 7 20.15 9.16 14.46
CA ASN A 7 19.47 7.98 14.99
C ASN A 7 18.34 8.36 15.94
N LEU A 8 18.57 9.35 16.82
CA LEU A 8 17.55 9.83 17.75
C LEU A 8 16.36 10.46 17.01
N ARG A 9 16.62 11.33 16.03
CA ARG A 9 15.57 11.94 15.19
C ARG A 9 14.74 10.90 14.44
N SER A 10 15.39 9.88 13.89
CA SER A 10 14.73 8.80 13.16
C SER A 10 13.86 7.94 14.09
N HIS A 11 14.34 7.68 15.31
CA HIS A 11 13.59 6.94 16.33
C HIS A 11 12.36 7.73 16.80
N LEU A 12 12.53 9.01 17.16
CA LEU A 12 11.42 9.88 17.59
C LEU A 12 10.36 10.04 16.49
N GLY A 13 10.79 10.23 15.24
CA GLY A 13 9.86 10.36 14.12
C GLY A 13 9.04 9.10 13.84
N ARG A 14 9.63 7.91 13.99
CA ARG A 14 8.95 6.62 13.72
C ARG A 14 8.16 6.08 14.90
N GLN A 15 8.67 6.20 16.13
CA GLN A 15 8.07 5.58 17.32
C GLN A 15 7.10 6.52 18.03
N HIS A 16 7.35 7.82 18.00
CA HIS A 16 6.55 8.83 18.70
C HIS A 16 5.74 9.73 17.74
N ASN A 17 5.73 9.39 16.44
CA ASN A 17 4.97 10.10 15.41
C ASN A 17 5.27 11.61 15.35
N MET A 18 6.56 11.98 15.47
CA MET A 18 7.07 13.35 15.36
C MET A 18 7.80 13.55 14.02
N PRO A 19 7.10 13.50 12.87
CA PRO A 19 7.72 13.55 11.55
C PRO A 19 8.51 14.86 11.34
N GLU A 20 8.16 15.95 12.03
CA GLU A 20 8.84 17.24 11.99
C GLU A 20 10.30 17.22 12.47
N LEU A 21 10.72 16.18 13.19
CA LEU A 21 12.11 15.99 13.62
C LEU A 21 12.96 15.23 12.61
N MET A 22 12.31 14.48 11.71
CA MET A 22 12.96 13.68 10.68
C MET A 22 13.49 14.55 9.54
N TYR A 23 14.55 14.08 8.89
CA TYR A 23 15.05 14.67 7.65
C TYR A 23 14.03 14.53 6.51
N ASN A 24 14.00 15.48 5.58
CA ASN A 24 13.05 15.48 4.46
C ASN A 24 13.11 14.19 3.62
N SER A 25 14.31 13.63 3.42
CA SER A 25 14.52 12.35 2.73
C SER A 25 13.86 11.18 3.44
N GLN A 26 13.76 11.22 4.78
CA GLN A 26 13.12 10.17 5.57
C GLN A 26 11.59 10.34 5.61
N ARG A 27 11.09 11.59 5.63
CA ARG A 27 9.64 11.86 5.54
C ARG A 27 9.05 11.41 4.21
N GLN A 28 9.78 11.61 3.11
CA GLN A 28 9.35 11.16 1.79
C GLN A 28 9.21 9.64 1.69
N GLN A 29 9.91 8.87 2.52
CA GLN A 29 9.75 7.40 2.60
C GLN A 29 8.52 6.96 3.39
N LEU A 30 7.93 7.83 4.21
CA LEU A 30 6.68 7.55 4.94
C LEU A 30 5.44 7.75 4.07
N ILE A 31 5.55 8.48 2.96
CA ILE A 31 4.46 8.62 2.00
C ILE A 31 4.25 7.24 1.35
N PRO A 32 3.06 6.63 1.49
CA PRO A 32 2.76 5.38 0.81
C PRO A 32 3.01 5.56 -0.68
N LYS A 33 3.95 4.82 -1.24
CA LYS A 33 4.21 4.87 -2.67
C LYS A 33 2.91 4.47 -3.38
N PRO A 34 2.44 5.25 -4.38
CA PRO A 34 1.26 4.86 -5.14
C PRO A 34 1.50 3.48 -5.75
N SER A 35 0.49 2.60 -5.66
CA SER A 35 0.60 1.24 -6.19
C SER A 35 1.00 1.30 -7.67
N GLN A 36 2.09 0.64 -8.03
CA GLN A 36 2.59 0.60 -9.41
C GLN A 36 1.81 -0.42 -10.26
N ILE A 37 0.48 -0.44 -10.15
CA ILE A 37 -0.35 -1.33 -10.95
C ILE A 37 -0.36 -0.80 -12.39
N LYS A 38 0.06 -1.63 -13.34
CA LYS A 38 0.02 -1.29 -14.77
C LYS A 38 -1.43 -0.98 -15.19
N PRO A 39 -1.65 -0.03 -16.12
CA PRO A 39 -3.01 0.35 -16.55
C PRO A 39 -3.85 -0.83 -17.04
N GLU A 40 -3.25 -1.75 -17.80
CA GLU A 40 -3.88 -2.97 -18.30
C GLU A 40 -4.40 -3.85 -17.16
N LYS A 41 -3.56 -4.08 -16.14
CA LYS A 41 -3.92 -4.88 -14.97
C LYS A 41 -5.01 -4.23 -14.13
N LYS A 42 -4.98 -2.89 -14.03
CA LYS A 42 -6.03 -2.14 -13.34
C LYS A 42 -7.39 -2.33 -14.03
N ARG A 43 -7.41 -2.38 -15.37
CA ARG A 43 -8.63 -2.64 -16.14
C ARG A 43 -9.19 -4.03 -15.86
N GLU A 44 -8.34 -5.06 -15.92
CA GLU A 44 -8.74 -6.45 -15.63
C GLU A 44 -9.35 -6.59 -14.23
N LEU A 45 -8.71 -6.01 -13.21
CA LEU A 45 -9.22 -6.06 -11.84
C LEU A 45 -10.56 -5.34 -11.67
N HIS A 46 -10.75 -4.24 -12.41
CA HIS A 46 -11.99 -3.49 -12.40
C HIS A 46 -13.14 -4.26 -13.09
N GLU A 47 -12.85 -4.89 -14.23
CA GLU A 47 -13.81 -5.77 -14.92
C GLU A 47 -14.22 -6.94 -14.03
N ALA A 48 -13.26 -7.63 -13.42
CA ALA A 48 -13.53 -8.73 -12.49
C ALA A 48 -14.36 -8.31 -11.26
N ALA A 49 -14.12 -7.10 -10.73
CA ALA A 49 -14.89 -6.56 -9.62
C ALA A 49 -16.34 -6.27 -10.03
N ILE A 50 -16.56 -5.71 -11.22
CA ILE A 50 -17.91 -5.46 -11.77
C ILE A 50 -18.63 -6.79 -12.00
N ASP A 51 -17.97 -7.77 -12.58
CA ASP A 51 -18.58 -9.08 -12.83
C ASP A 51 -19.05 -9.73 -11.53
N CYS A 52 -18.22 -9.73 -10.49
CA CYS A 52 -18.60 -10.23 -9.17
C CYS A 52 -19.80 -9.48 -8.57
N ILE A 53 -19.89 -8.16 -8.77
CA ILE A 53 -21.04 -7.36 -8.34
C ILE A 53 -22.32 -7.83 -9.03
N ILE A 54 -22.26 -8.05 -10.35
CA ILE A 54 -23.42 -8.42 -11.15
C ILE A 54 -23.83 -9.87 -10.88
N THR A 55 -22.89 -10.82 -10.87
CA THR A 55 -23.17 -12.25 -10.74
C THR A 55 -23.60 -12.63 -9.33
N ASP A 56 -22.93 -12.07 -8.33
CA ASP A 56 -23.11 -12.46 -6.92
C ASP A 56 -24.06 -11.51 -6.18
N GLY A 57 -24.57 -10.47 -6.86
CA GLY A 57 -25.44 -9.46 -6.26
C GLY A 57 -24.77 -8.65 -5.14
N ARG A 58 -23.45 -8.46 -5.22
CA ARG A 58 -22.65 -7.78 -4.19
C ARG A 58 -22.80 -6.27 -4.27
N SER A 59 -22.55 -5.58 -3.17
CA SER A 59 -22.47 -4.12 -3.17
C SER A 59 -21.04 -3.64 -3.44
N PHE A 60 -20.88 -2.48 -4.08
CA PHE A 60 -19.56 -1.84 -4.20
C PHE A 60 -18.88 -1.62 -2.84
N ASN A 61 -19.67 -1.47 -1.77
CA ASN A 61 -19.15 -1.23 -0.43
C ASN A 61 -18.49 -2.48 0.18
N ASP A 62 -18.77 -3.68 -0.34
CA ASP A 62 -18.16 -4.92 0.15
C ASP A 62 -16.65 -4.95 -0.11
N PHE A 63 -16.18 -4.37 -1.21
CA PHE A 63 -14.76 -4.25 -1.57
C PHE A 63 -13.99 -3.27 -0.67
N ARG A 64 -14.68 -2.41 0.09
CA ARG A 64 -14.07 -1.48 1.06
C ARG A 64 -14.01 -2.03 2.47
N ARG A 65 -14.56 -3.23 2.72
CA ARG A 65 -14.57 -3.81 4.06
C ARG A 65 -13.15 -4.18 4.48
N PRO A 66 -12.75 -3.93 5.75
CA PRO A 66 -11.42 -4.29 6.25
C PRO A 66 -11.08 -5.77 6.09
N GLY A 67 -12.09 -6.65 6.11
CA GLY A 67 -11.91 -8.08 5.83
C GLY A 67 -11.47 -8.33 4.39
N MET A 68 -12.08 -7.65 3.41
CA MET A 68 -11.75 -7.80 1.99
C MET A 68 -10.40 -7.21 1.63
N ASP A 69 -9.99 -6.12 2.28
CA ASP A 69 -8.66 -5.55 2.13
C ASP A 69 -7.54 -6.59 2.41
N LYS A 70 -7.72 -7.43 3.43
CA LYS A 70 -6.77 -8.52 3.72
C LYS A 70 -6.69 -9.57 2.62
N PHE A 71 -7.82 -9.92 2.00
CA PHE A 71 -7.84 -10.92 0.92
C PHE A 71 -7.25 -10.36 -0.36
N LEU A 72 -7.62 -9.14 -0.74
CA LEU A 72 -7.14 -8.49 -1.96
C LEU A 72 -5.65 -8.18 -1.89
N ASN A 73 -5.12 -7.78 -0.73
CA ASN A 73 -3.69 -7.52 -0.53
C ASN A 73 -2.82 -8.79 -0.45
N VAL A 74 -3.40 -9.97 -0.19
CA VAL A 74 -2.67 -11.25 -0.23
C VAL A 74 -2.47 -11.72 -1.67
N ILE A 75 -3.48 -11.54 -2.53
CA ILE A 75 -3.44 -11.95 -3.94
C ILE A 75 -2.34 -11.22 -4.73
N ASP A 76 -2.00 -9.98 -4.34
CA ASP A 76 -0.96 -9.20 -5.01
C ASP A 76 0.47 -9.71 -4.66
N LYS A 77 0.67 -10.33 -3.50
CA LYS A 77 2.00 -10.84 -3.08
C LYS A 77 2.46 -12.07 -3.85
N ASP A 78 1.53 -12.92 -4.29
CA ASP A 78 1.89 -14.11 -5.07
C ASP A 78 2.09 -13.81 -6.57
N ASN A 79 1.53 -12.72 -7.09
CA ASN A 79 1.73 -12.28 -8.48
C ASN A 79 3.09 -11.59 -8.73
N VAL A 80 3.78 -11.14 -7.68
CA VAL A 80 5.12 -10.53 -7.81
C VAL A 80 6.22 -11.58 -8.11
N LYS A 81 5.99 -12.86 -7.81
CA LYS A 81 6.98 -13.92 -8.05
C LYS A 81 7.22 -14.27 -9.52
N TYR A 82 6.31 -13.89 -10.42
CA TYR A 82 6.39 -14.24 -11.84
C TYR A 82 6.93 -13.11 -12.75
N LEU A 83 7.36 -11.99 -12.18
CA LEU A 83 7.95 -10.86 -12.94
C LEU A 83 9.45 -10.66 -12.65
N ALA A 84 10.07 -11.62 -11.96
CA ALA A 84 11.51 -11.64 -11.66
C ALA A 84 12.19 -12.92 -12.19
N SER A 85 11.77 -13.42 -13.35
CA SER A 85 12.44 -14.49 -14.10
C SER A 85 12.61 -14.09 -15.56
#